data_AF-A0A372M038-F1
#
_entry.id   AF-A0A372M038-F1
#
_cell.length_a   1.000
_cell.length_b   1.000
_cell.length_c   1.000
_cell.angle_alpha   90.00
_cell.angle_beta   90.00
_cell.angle_gamma   90.00
#
_symmetry.space_group_name_H-M   'P 1'
#
loop_
_entity.id
_entity.type
_entity.pdbx_description
1 polymer ?
#
loop_
_entity_poly.entity_id
_entity_poly.type
_entity_poly.pdbx_seq_one_letter_code
_entity_poly.pdbx_strand_id
1 'polypeptide(L)'
;METHKSRSYPDVLIEIIIDILQAIQPGGWKRPQRILRREVKEILTVLTALRDAGAEVTQSTESDQTRSSDLKVQLKGSVANQYAKLSATAGGSRSKRSKTSQTSTQTRRKEDFLRDLAPAIAQALEKAARFEGRRSLLVVLDDFYFIAKDRQPLVLDHLHGITKRSNVWLKIGSVQSRTHSFADGDPPLGMQPPHDLQYLSLDVGLADFGTAKAFLEEVANGVLASVGFKISDVLTPAARERAVLIAGGAVARDYFDLLSAAADAGWESAQRGQNGDSFMIGAEDVQAAAGLRLQRKQRDLRSDAGRDAPAL
;
A
#
# COMPACT_ATOMS: atom_id res chain seq x y z
N MET A 1 9.15 4.73 7.75
CA MET A 1 8.78 3.88 8.90
C MET A 1 7.55 3.12 8.43
N GLU A 2 7.68 1.84 8.08
CA GLU A 2 6.60 1.10 7.40
C GLU A 2 5.42 0.87 8.37
N THR A 3 4.30 1.52 8.10
CA THR A 3 3.18 1.72 9.04
C THR A 3 2.52 0.41 9.48
N HIS A 4 2.65 -0.68 8.72
CA HIS A 4 1.87 -1.91 8.93
C HIS A 4 2.68 -3.15 9.37
N LYS A 5 4.00 -3.05 9.53
CA LYS A 5 4.89 -4.22 9.75
C LYS A 5 4.63 -5.01 11.04
N SER A 6 4.03 -4.40 12.07
CA SER A 6 3.89 -5.00 13.41
C SER A 6 2.49 -5.50 13.74
N ARG A 7 1.53 -5.38 12.82
CA ARG A 7 0.11 -5.70 13.09
C ARG A 7 -0.25 -7.09 12.56
N SER A 8 -0.89 -7.89 13.40
CA SER A 8 -1.49 -9.15 12.98
C SER A 8 -2.81 -8.91 12.25
N TYR A 9 -3.21 -9.88 11.43
CA TYR A 9 -4.59 -9.94 10.92
C TYR A 9 -5.58 -10.13 12.09
N PRO A 10 -6.76 -9.49 12.08
CA PRO A 10 -7.32 -8.62 11.04
C PRO A 10 -6.96 -7.13 11.18
N ASP A 11 -6.19 -6.72 12.19
CA ASP A 11 -5.89 -5.30 12.45
C ASP A 11 -5.12 -4.64 11.30
N VAL A 12 -4.23 -5.37 10.63
CA VAL A 12 -3.54 -4.87 9.42
C VAL A 12 -4.51 -4.49 8.30
N LEU A 13 -5.58 -5.27 8.10
CA LEU A 13 -6.62 -4.97 7.12
C LEU A 13 -7.42 -3.73 7.54
N ILE A 14 -7.72 -3.60 8.84
CA ILE A 14 -8.43 -2.44 9.38
C ILE A 14 -7.61 -1.16 9.15
N GLU A 15 -6.30 -1.19 9.39
CA GLU A 15 -5.42 -0.06 9.15
C GLU A 15 -5.35 0.32 7.66
N ILE A 16 -5.19 -0.67 6.77
CA ILE A 16 -5.21 -0.43 5.32
C ILE A 16 -6.51 0.27 4.89
N ILE A 17 -7.67 -0.20 5.37
CA ILE A 17 -8.96 0.41 5.05
C ILE A 17 -9.06 1.82 5.62
N ILE A 18 -8.58 2.04 6.85
CA ILE A 18 -8.54 3.38 7.47
C ILE A 18 -7.71 4.33 6.60
N ASP A 19 -6.54 3.91 6.14
CA ASP A 19 -5.64 4.76 5.34
C ASP A 19 -6.25 5.10 3.97
N ILE A 20 -6.88 4.12 3.31
CA ILE A 20 -7.64 4.35 2.07
C ILE A 20 -8.77 5.38 2.32
N LEU A 21 -9.55 5.20 3.38
CA LEU A 21 -10.67 6.08 3.71
C LEU A 21 -10.22 7.49 4.10
N GLN A 22 -9.06 7.63 4.75
CA GLN A 22 -8.46 8.94 5.04
C GLN A 22 -8.00 9.64 3.76
N ALA A 23 -7.35 8.91 2.84
CA ALA A 23 -6.84 9.45 1.58
C ALA A 23 -7.95 9.97 0.64
N ILE A 24 -9.16 9.40 0.72
CA ILE A 24 -10.31 9.84 -0.11
C ILE A 24 -11.15 10.97 0.50
N GLN A 25 -10.81 11.47 1.71
CA GLN A 25 -11.61 12.52 2.32
C GLN A 25 -11.59 13.80 1.47
N PRO A 26 -12.76 14.34 1.08
CA PRO A 26 -12.79 15.55 0.27
C PRO A 26 -12.42 16.78 1.09
N GLY A 27 -11.55 17.63 0.55
CA GLY A 27 -11.12 18.88 1.21
C GLY A 27 -12.16 20.02 1.19
N GLY A 28 -13.16 19.95 0.30
CA GLY A 28 -14.14 21.03 0.13
C GLY A 28 -15.41 20.93 0.99
N TRP A 29 -16.26 21.96 0.89
CA TRP A 29 -17.44 22.17 1.74
C TRP A 29 -18.79 22.07 1.00
N LYS A 30 -18.79 21.73 -0.29
CA LYS A 30 -20.02 21.53 -1.07
C LYS A 30 -20.85 20.39 -0.48
N ARG A 31 -22.18 20.42 -0.67
CA ARG A 31 -23.11 19.38 -0.17
C ARG A 31 -22.64 17.93 -0.43
N PRO A 32 -22.23 17.53 -1.64
CA PRO A 32 -21.76 16.16 -1.87
C PRO A 32 -20.47 15.82 -1.11
N GLN A 33 -19.55 16.79 -0.95
CA GLN A 33 -18.32 16.62 -0.15
C GLN A 33 -18.65 16.41 1.33
N ARG A 34 -19.59 17.20 1.87
CA ARG A 34 -20.02 17.08 3.27
C ARG A 34 -20.68 15.73 3.55
N ILE A 35 -21.48 15.20 2.61
CA ILE A 35 -22.13 13.90 2.74
C ILE A 35 -21.07 12.80 2.77
N LEU A 36 -20.19 12.75 1.76
CA LEU A 36 -19.11 11.76 1.69
C LEU A 36 -18.20 11.83 2.93
N ARG A 37 -17.79 13.04 3.33
CA ARG A 37 -16.95 13.25 4.52
C ARG A 37 -17.63 12.75 5.79
N ARG A 38 -18.95 12.95 5.94
CA ARG A 38 -19.70 12.43 7.08
C ARG A 38 -19.74 10.91 7.07
N GLU A 39 -20.06 10.29 5.94
CA GLU A 39 -20.11 8.82 5.80
C GLU A 39 -18.75 8.19 6.10
N VAL A 40 -17.69 8.72 5.49
CA VAL A 40 -16.31 8.28 5.76
C VAL A 40 -15.96 8.43 7.24
N LYS A 41 -16.33 9.55 7.88
CA LYS A 41 -16.06 9.76 9.31
C LYS A 41 -16.83 8.78 10.20
N GLU A 42 -18.08 8.45 9.86
CA GLU A 42 -18.87 7.43 10.57
C GLU A 42 -18.18 6.06 10.47
N ILE A 43 -17.71 5.65 9.28
CA ILE A 43 -16.98 4.40 9.08
C ILE A 43 -15.64 4.40 9.83
N LEU A 44 -14.84 5.46 9.71
CA LEU A 44 -13.56 5.58 10.40
C LEU A 44 -13.69 5.50 11.92
N THR A 45 -14.75 6.07 12.48
CA THR A 45 -15.01 6.00 13.93
C THR A 45 -15.20 4.55 14.38
N VAL A 46 -15.96 3.77 13.60
CA VAL A 46 -16.19 2.35 13.87
C VAL A 46 -14.93 1.52 13.67
N LEU A 47 -14.20 1.71 12.57
CA LEU A 47 -12.98 0.96 12.28
C LEU A 47 -11.87 1.24 13.30
N THR A 48 -11.70 2.49 13.72
CA THR A 48 -10.72 2.86 14.76
C THR A 48 -11.04 2.16 16.08
N ALA A 49 -12.31 2.16 16.47
CA ALA A 49 -12.74 1.48 17.69
C ALA A 49 -12.62 -0.05 17.57
N LEU A 50 -12.85 -0.63 16.39
CA LEU A 50 -12.66 -2.06 16.13
C LEU A 50 -11.18 -2.46 16.19
N ARG A 51 -10.28 -1.62 15.63
CA ARG A 51 -8.83 -1.80 15.73
C ARG A 51 -8.38 -1.81 17.18
N ASP A 52 -8.86 -0.85 17.98
CA ASP A 52 -8.44 -0.67 19.38
C ASP A 52 -9.13 -1.67 20.35
N ALA A 53 -10.15 -2.41 19.88
CA ALA A 53 -10.77 -3.48 20.64
C ALA A 53 -9.89 -4.73 20.72
N GLY A 54 -10.14 -5.61 21.69
CA GLY A 54 -9.45 -6.90 21.81
C GLY A 54 -9.78 -7.84 20.65
N ALA A 55 -9.09 -8.99 20.58
CA ALA A 55 -9.26 -9.97 19.49
C ALA A 55 -10.70 -10.49 19.34
N GLU A 56 -11.44 -10.52 20.45
CA GLU A 56 -12.86 -10.87 20.49
C GLU A 56 -13.69 -9.68 20.96
N VAL A 57 -14.74 -9.36 20.19
CA VAL A 57 -15.66 -8.27 20.49
C VAL A 57 -17.00 -8.91 20.83
N THR A 58 -17.38 -8.87 22.09
CA THR A 58 -18.72 -9.31 22.47
C THR A 58 -19.75 -8.32 21.96
N GLN A 59 -20.94 -8.81 21.64
CA GLN A 59 -22.11 -8.05 21.26
C GLN A 59 -23.29 -8.57 22.10
N SER A 60 -23.80 -7.76 23.01
CA SER A 60 -25.09 -8.02 23.65
C SER A 60 -26.19 -7.33 22.84
N THR A 61 -27.22 -8.10 22.47
CA THR A 61 -28.42 -7.56 21.82
C THR A 61 -29.56 -7.63 22.81
N GLU A 62 -29.93 -6.47 23.37
CA GLU A 62 -31.15 -6.31 24.17
C GLU A 62 -32.16 -5.54 23.32
N SER A 63 -33.37 -6.09 23.15
CA SER A 63 -34.40 -5.51 22.29
C SER A 63 -35.62 -5.15 23.11
N ASP A 64 -35.60 -3.98 23.76
CA ASP A 64 -36.78 -3.44 24.44
C ASP A 64 -37.64 -2.54 23.55
N GLN A 65 -38.95 -2.63 23.77
CA GLN A 65 -40.02 -1.97 23.01
C GLN A 65 -40.09 -0.46 23.32
N THR A 66 -39.00 0.29 23.21
CA THR A 66 -39.03 1.75 23.12
C THR A 66 -37.63 2.25 22.76
N ARG A 67 -37.47 2.77 21.54
CA ARG A 67 -36.32 3.58 21.07
C ARG A 67 -35.01 3.49 21.88
N SER A 68 -34.21 2.44 21.63
CA SER A 68 -32.75 2.50 21.42
C SER A 68 -32.20 1.08 21.40
N SER A 69 -31.63 0.65 20.27
CA SER A 69 -30.83 -0.58 20.24
C SER A 69 -29.51 -0.31 20.94
N ASP A 70 -29.45 -0.50 22.25
CA ASP A 70 -28.20 -0.42 23.00
C ASP A 70 -27.37 -1.67 22.73
N LEU A 71 -26.60 -1.59 21.64
CA LEU A 71 -25.59 -2.57 21.24
C LEU A 71 -24.38 -2.41 22.17
N LYS A 72 -24.49 -2.84 23.43
CA LYS A 72 -23.32 -2.87 24.32
C LYS A 72 -22.52 -4.13 24.02
N VAL A 73 -21.25 -4.00 23.67
CA VAL A 73 -20.10 -4.58 24.40
C VAL A 73 -18.81 -4.17 23.66
N GLN A 74 -17.78 -3.82 24.45
CA GLN A 74 -16.46 -3.23 24.14
C GLN A 74 -16.41 -1.93 23.34
N LEU A 75 -17.31 -1.73 22.38
CA LEU A 75 -17.47 -0.47 21.66
C LEU A 75 -18.33 0.49 22.50
N LYS A 76 -17.85 1.73 22.70
CA LYS A 76 -18.62 2.79 23.39
C LYS A 76 -19.99 2.94 22.72
N GLY A 77 -21.05 3.20 23.50
CA GLY A 77 -22.45 3.16 23.00
C GLY A 77 -22.74 4.03 21.76
N SER A 78 -22.01 5.12 21.55
CA SER A 78 -22.11 5.92 20.31
C SER A 78 -21.56 5.19 19.07
N VAL A 79 -20.44 4.48 19.21
CA VAL A 79 -19.81 3.70 18.14
C VAL A 79 -20.67 2.51 17.75
N ALA A 80 -21.26 1.84 18.74
CA ALA A 80 -22.11 0.69 18.52
C ALA A 80 -23.41 1.05 17.76
N ASN A 81 -24.01 2.21 18.08
CA ASN A 81 -25.12 2.78 17.32
C ASN A 81 -24.73 3.13 15.87
N GLN A 82 -23.52 3.67 15.65
CA GLN A 82 -23.01 3.94 14.31
C GLN A 82 -22.80 2.65 13.51
N TYR A 83 -22.20 1.62 14.11
CA TYR A 83 -22.05 0.32 13.50
C TYR A 83 -23.39 -0.27 13.05
N ALA A 84 -24.38 -0.30 13.96
CA ALA A 84 -25.71 -0.82 13.66
C ALA A 84 -26.40 -0.07 12.51
N LYS A 85 -26.22 1.25 12.44
CA LYS A 85 -26.72 2.07 11.34
C LYS A 85 -26.05 1.70 10.01
N LEU A 86 -24.72 1.58 9.99
CA LEU A 86 -23.94 1.29 8.78
C LEU A 86 -24.24 -0.13 8.25
N SER A 87 -24.31 -1.13 9.14
CA SER A 87 -24.62 -2.51 8.77
C SER A 87 -26.08 -2.70 8.33
N ALA A 88 -27.02 -1.95 8.92
CA ALA A 88 -28.43 -2.00 8.52
C ALA A 88 -28.70 -1.33 7.15
N THR A 89 -27.97 -0.27 6.79
CA THR A 89 -28.11 0.37 5.47
C THR A 89 -27.58 -0.47 4.31
N ALA A 90 -26.73 -1.46 4.61
CA ALA A 90 -26.09 -2.34 3.64
C ALA A 90 -26.93 -3.58 3.26
N GLY A 91 -27.69 -4.12 4.20
CA GLY A 91 -28.58 -5.25 3.97
C GLY A 91 -30.00 -4.78 3.63
N GLY A 92 -30.34 -4.68 2.35
CA GLY A 92 -31.71 -4.35 1.86
C GLY A 92 -32.84 -5.32 2.30
N SER A 93 -32.57 -6.20 3.27
CA SER A 93 -33.57 -6.99 3.97
C SER A 93 -34.39 -6.09 4.89
N ARG A 94 -35.55 -5.64 4.39
CA ARG A 94 -36.75 -5.48 5.22
C ARG A 94 -37.13 -6.86 5.77
N SER A 95 -36.38 -7.34 6.76
CA SER A 95 -36.79 -8.47 7.57
C SER A 95 -38.04 -8.03 8.33
N LYS A 96 -39.19 -8.62 7.98
CA LYS A 96 -40.40 -8.58 8.82
C LYS A 96 -40.00 -9.18 10.16
N ARG A 97 -39.78 -8.31 11.14
CA ARG A 97 -39.39 -8.67 12.50
C ARG A 97 -40.52 -9.49 13.14
N SER A 98 -40.38 -10.82 13.16
CA SER A 98 -41.10 -11.67 14.11
C SER A 98 -40.54 -11.39 15.50
N LYS A 99 -41.41 -10.99 16.43
CA LYS A 99 -41.05 -10.73 17.82
C LYS A 99 -40.76 -12.06 18.51
N THR A 100 -39.50 -12.36 18.75
CA THR A 100 -39.09 -13.32 19.78
C THR A 100 -37.96 -12.67 20.57
N SER A 101 -38.24 -12.40 21.85
CA SER A 101 -37.30 -11.80 22.78
C SER A 101 -36.37 -12.91 23.30
N GLN A 102 -35.10 -12.83 22.93
CA GLN A 102 -34.02 -13.56 23.58
C GLN A 102 -32.82 -12.62 23.71
N THR A 103 -32.47 -12.29 24.96
CA THR A 103 -31.21 -11.61 25.28
C THR A 103 -30.08 -12.59 25.05
N SER A 104 -29.36 -12.43 23.94
CA SER A 104 -28.19 -13.25 23.60
C SER A 104 -26.95 -12.36 23.61
N THR A 105 -26.00 -12.72 24.46
CA THR A 105 -24.64 -12.16 24.42
C THR A 105 -23.84 -13.06 23.49
N GLN A 106 -23.49 -12.55 22.31
CA GLN A 106 -22.70 -13.31 21.34
C GLN A 106 -21.31 -12.69 21.22
N THR A 107 -20.28 -13.50 21.42
CA THR A 107 -18.91 -13.12 21.07
C THR A 107 -18.74 -13.21 19.56
N ARG A 108 -18.39 -12.10 18.91
CA ARG A 108 -18.12 -12.04 17.47
C ARG A 108 -16.66 -11.71 17.23
N ARG A 109 -16.12 -12.20 16.11
CA ARG A 109 -14.74 -11.89 15.72
C ARG A 109 -14.71 -10.62 14.88
N LYS A 110 -13.58 -9.90 14.88
CA LYS A 110 -13.42 -8.65 14.13
C LYS A 110 -13.70 -8.81 12.63
N GLU A 111 -13.39 -9.98 12.06
CA GLU A 111 -13.67 -10.30 10.65
C GLU A 111 -15.16 -10.22 10.30
N ASP A 112 -16.03 -10.60 11.24
CA ASP A 112 -17.46 -10.54 11.04
C ASP A 112 -17.95 -9.09 10.96
N PHE A 113 -17.39 -8.21 11.79
CA PHE A 113 -17.68 -6.77 11.73
C PHE A 113 -17.20 -6.15 10.42
N LEU A 114 -16.01 -6.55 9.95
CA LEU A 114 -15.49 -6.07 8.67
C LEU A 114 -16.38 -6.51 7.51
N ARG A 115 -16.82 -7.77 7.49
CA ARG A 115 -17.75 -8.27 6.48
C ARG A 115 -19.09 -7.52 6.49
N ASP A 116 -19.63 -7.21 7.67
CA ASP A 116 -20.87 -6.44 7.81
C ASP A 116 -20.69 -4.98 7.33
N LEU A 117 -19.48 -4.41 7.47
CA LEU A 117 -19.14 -3.05 7.02
C LEU A 117 -18.77 -2.96 5.54
N ALA A 118 -18.41 -4.07 4.90
CA ALA A 118 -17.91 -4.11 3.52
C ALA A 118 -18.80 -3.33 2.52
N PRO A 119 -20.14 -3.43 2.54
CA PRO A 119 -20.97 -2.69 1.59
C PRO A 119 -20.98 -1.17 1.85
N ALA A 120 -20.88 -0.75 3.11
CA ALA A 120 -20.79 0.68 3.45
C ALA A 120 -19.44 1.27 2.99
N ILE A 121 -18.35 0.51 3.15
CA ILE A 121 -17.02 0.87 2.65
C ILE A 121 -17.05 0.96 1.12
N ALA A 122 -17.58 -0.05 0.44
CA ALA A 122 -17.71 -0.08 -1.02
C ALA A 122 -18.50 1.13 -1.55
N GLN A 123 -19.61 1.48 -0.90
CA GLN A 123 -20.41 2.65 -1.29
C GLN A 123 -19.65 3.96 -1.10
N ALA A 124 -18.87 4.10 -0.01
CA ALA A 124 -18.05 5.28 0.21
C ALA A 124 -16.96 5.43 -0.86
N LEU A 125 -16.29 4.32 -1.22
CA LEU A 125 -15.29 4.30 -2.28
C LEU A 125 -15.88 4.64 -3.64
N GLU A 126 -17.04 4.09 -3.99
CA GLU A 126 -17.71 4.37 -5.26
C GLU A 126 -18.17 5.84 -5.36
N LYS A 127 -18.70 6.41 -4.26
CA LYS A 127 -19.01 7.84 -4.20
C LYS A 127 -17.78 8.69 -4.38
N ALA A 128 -16.65 8.31 -3.79
CA ALA A 128 -15.37 8.98 -3.97
C ALA A 128 -14.83 8.86 -5.41
N ALA A 129 -14.99 7.70 -6.05
CA ALA A 129 -14.57 7.46 -7.43
C ALA A 129 -15.34 8.31 -8.45
N ARG A 130 -16.63 8.59 -8.18
CA ARG A 130 -17.48 9.45 -9.03
C ARG A 130 -17.41 10.94 -8.65
N PHE A 131 -16.63 11.29 -7.63
CA PHE A 131 -16.61 12.63 -7.09
C PHE A 131 -15.89 13.61 -8.05
N GLU A 132 -16.40 14.84 -8.19
CA GLU A 132 -15.75 15.92 -8.98
C GLU A 132 -15.45 15.60 -10.45
N GLY A 133 -16.26 14.77 -11.11
CA GLY A 133 -16.07 14.43 -12.52
C GLY A 133 -14.90 13.46 -12.76
N ARG A 134 -14.34 12.89 -11.69
CA ARG A 134 -13.43 11.75 -11.77
C ARG A 134 -14.16 10.56 -12.41
N ARG A 135 -13.43 9.79 -13.22
CA ARG A 135 -13.95 8.58 -13.87
C ARG A 135 -13.72 7.33 -13.03
N SER A 136 -12.68 7.33 -12.22
CA SER A 136 -12.26 6.20 -11.39
C SER A 136 -11.41 6.64 -10.21
N LEU A 137 -11.30 5.75 -9.23
CA LEU A 137 -10.34 5.82 -8.13
C LEU A 137 -9.28 4.74 -8.35
N LEU A 138 -8.00 5.09 -8.22
CA LEU A 138 -6.91 4.11 -8.19
C LEU A 138 -6.37 4.03 -6.77
N VAL A 139 -6.40 2.83 -6.20
CA VAL A 139 -5.80 2.51 -4.91
C VAL A 139 -4.54 1.69 -5.18
N VAL A 140 -3.40 2.21 -4.74
CA VAL A 140 -2.10 1.53 -4.85
C VAL A 140 -1.67 1.09 -3.45
N LEU A 141 -1.55 -0.22 -3.25
CA LEU A 141 -0.95 -0.80 -2.06
C LEU A 141 0.47 -1.18 -2.40
N ASP A 142 1.44 -0.48 -1.82
CA ASP A 142 2.85 -0.83 -1.96
C ASP A 142 3.31 -1.78 -0.84
N ASP A 143 4.40 -2.49 -1.07
CA ASP A 143 5.05 -3.40 -0.12
C ASP A 143 4.11 -4.44 0.55
N PHE A 144 3.17 -5.00 -0.22
CA PHE A 144 2.17 -5.95 0.29
C PHE A 144 2.78 -7.22 0.92
N TYR A 145 4.01 -7.57 0.54
CA TYR A 145 4.77 -8.71 1.08
C TYR A 145 5.14 -8.60 2.57
N PHE A 146 4.89 -7.45 3.22
CA PHE A 146 5.03 -7.33 4.68
C PHE A 146 3.87 -7.95 5.45
N ILE A 147 2.72 -8.14 4.82
CA ILE A 147 1.63 -8.91 5.42
C ILE A 147 2.06 -10.38 5.48
N ALA A 148 1.80 -11.04 6.61
CA ALA A 148 2.07 -12.46 6.79
C ALA A 148 1.49 -13.28 5.63
N LYS A 149 2.32 -14.14 5.03
CA LYS A 149 2.02 -14.79 3.74
C LYS A 149 0.75 -15.65 3.77
N ASP A 150 0.44 -16.26 4.92
CA ASP A 150 -0.78 -17.03 5.16
C ASP A 150 -2.05 -16.15 5.26
N ARG A 151 -1.89 -14.85 5.56
CA ARG A 151 -2.99 -13.89 5.71
C ARG A 151 -3.24 -13.04 4.47
N GLN A 152 -2.29 -13.01 3.54
CA GLN A 152 -2.40 -12.24 2.30
C GLN A 152 -3.69 -12.55 1.50
N PRO A 153 -4.11 -13.81 1.29
CA PRO A 153 -5.37 -14.09 0.60
C PRO A 153 -6.59 -13.49 1.29
N LEU A 154 -6.65 -13.52 2.64
CA LEU A 154 -7.77 -12.95 3.40
C LEU A 154 -7.87 -11.43 3.24
N VAL A 155 -6.72 -10.74 3.20
CA VAL A 155 -6.67 -9.29 2.98
C VAL A 155 -7.14 -8.97 1.56
N LEU A 156 -6.64 -9.69 0.56
CA LEU A 156 -7.01 -9.49 -0.83
C LEU A 156 -8.47 -9.81 -1.11
N ASP A 157 -9.02 -10.85 -0.49
CA ASP A 157 -10.43 -11.21 -0.60
C ASP A 157 -11.32 -10.04 -0.16
N HIS A 158 -11.01 -9.46 1.00
CA HIS A 158 -11.76 -8.35 1.55
C HIS A 158 -11.62 -7.08 0.68
N LEU A 159 -10.39 -6.73 0.29
CA LEU A 159 -10.12 -5.57 -0.56
C LEU A 159 -10.81 -5.72 -1.91
N HIS A 160 -10.70 -6.89 -2.54
CA HIS A 160 -11.42 -7.19 -3.77
C HIS A 160 -12.93 -7.06 -3.55
N GLY A 161 -13.47 -7.60 -2.46
CA GLY A 161 -14.88 -7.52 -2.11
C GLY A 161 -15.43 -6.09 -2.02
N ILE A 162 -14.69 -5.17 -1.38
CA ILE A 162 -15.11 -3.76 -1.25
C ILE A 162 -14.89 -2.93 -2.52
N THR A 163 -14.06 -3.39 -3.46
CA THR A 163 -13.85 -2.70 -4.76
C THR A 163 -14.60 -3.36 -5.91
N LYS A 164 -15.10 -4.58 -5.77
CA LYS A 164 -15.77 -5.32 -6.85
C LYS A 164 -17.01 -4.56 -7.32
N ARG A 165 -17.21 -4.52 -8.65
CA ARG A 165 -18.35 -3.82 -9.30
C ARG A 165 -18.41 -2.32 -8.97
N SER A 166 -17.26 -1.70 -8.73
CA SER A 166 -17.10 -0.26 -8.55
C SER A 166 -16.08 0.29 -9.56
N ASN A 167 -16.01 1.61 -9.73
CA ASN A 167 -14.97 2.26 -10.53
C ASN A 167 -13.66 2.47 -9.75
N VAL A 168 -13.37 1.53 -8.84
CA VAL A 168 -12.16 1.53 -8.01
C VAL A 168 -11.22 0.44 -8.50
N TRP A 169 -10.01 0.83 -8.87
CA TRP A 169 -8.96 -0.06 -9.35
C TRP A 169 -7.96 -0.31 -8.23
N LEU A 170 -7.56 -1.57 -8.06
CA LEU A 170 -6.50 -1.98 -7.14
C LEU A 170 -5.21 -2.25 -7.93
N LYS A 171 -4.10 -1.64 -7.51
CA LYS A 171 -2.75 -2.04 -7.88
C LYS A 171 -2.00 -2.45 -6.62
N ILE A 172 -1.41 -3.64 -6.65
CA ILE A 172 -0.70 -4.22 -5.51
C ILE A 172 0.75 -4.39 -5.91
N GLY A 173 1.62 -3.57 -5.31
CA GLY A 173 3.07 -3.69 -5.37
C GLY A 173 3.53 -4.75 -4.38
N SER A 174 4.23 -5.77 -4.88
CA SER A 174 4.74 -6.83 -4.03
C SER A 174 5.92 -7.58 -4.68
N VAL A 175 6.64 -8.36 -3.88
CA VAL A 175 7.70 -9.25 -4.36
C VAL A 175 7.11 -10.62 -4.66
N GLN A 176 7.28 -11.13 -5.89
CA GLN A 176 6.61 -12.36 -6.36
C GLN A 176 6.81 -13.56 -5.42
N SER A 177 8.06 -13.84 -5.00
CA SER A 177 8.38 -14.98 -4.12
C SER A 177 7.74 -14.89 -2.72
N ARG A 178 7.38 -13.68 -2.29
CA ARG A 178 6.78 -13.37 -0.98
C ARG A 178 5.28 -13.09 -1.05
N THR A 179 4.69 -13.23 -2.22
CA THR A 179 3.26 -12.98 -2.46
C THR A 179 2.50 -14.29 -2.57
N HIS A 180 1.36 -14.35 -1.91
CA HIS A 180 0.39 -15.44 -1.99
C HIS A 180 -0.99 -14.81 -2.15
N SER A 181 -1.45 -14.73 -3.40
CA SER A 181 -2.65 -13.96 -3.73
C SER A 181 -3.97 -14.71 -3.52
N PHE A 182 -3.90 -16.04 -3.53
CA PHE A 182 -5.04 -16.93 -3.60
C PHE A 182 -4.76 -18.21 -2.83
N ALA A 183 -5.74 -18.70 -2.08
CA ALA A 183 -5.70 -19.99 -1.42
C ALA A 183 -6.93 -20.82 -1.84
N ASP A 184 -6.66 -22.02 -2.34
CA ASP A 184 -7.69 -23.01 -2.63
C ASP A 184 -8.45 -23.41 -1.35
N GLY A 185 -9.75 -23.64 -1.47
CA GLY A 185 -10.61 -23.99 -0.34
C GLY A 185 -12.09 -24.03 -0.73
N ASP A 186 -12.94 -24.28 0.27
CA ASP A 186 -14.40 -24.20 0.16
C ASP A 186 -14.97 -23.31 1.29
N PRO A 187 -15.26 -22.03 1.03
CA PRO A 187 -15.04 -21.31 -0.23
C PRO A 187 -13.55 -20.95 -0.46
N PRO A 188 -13.14 -20.73 -1.72
CA PRO A 188 -11.79 -20.23 -2.02
C PRO A 188 -11.60 -18.80 -1.49
N LEU A 189 -10.35 -18.43 -1.20
CA LEU A 189 -10.01 -17.13 -0.60
C LEU A 189 -8.99 -16.36 -1.45
N GLY A 190 -9.17 -15.05 -1.53
CA GLY A 190 -8.24 -14.13 -2.17
C GLY A 190 -8.63 -13.81 -3.60
N MET A 191 -7.64 -13.55 -4.44
CA MET A 191 -7.82 -13.15 -5.83
C MET A 191 -7.11 -14.14 -6.75
N GLN A 192 -7.88 -14.90 -7.52
CA GLN A 192 -7.36 -15.98 -8.37
C GLN A 192 -6.77 -15.42 -9.67
N PRO A 193 -5.48 -15.65 -9.97
CA PRO A 193 -4.94 -15.35 -11.30
C PRO A 193 -5.38 -16.42 -12.32
N PRO A 194 -5.71 -16.07 -13.57
CA PRO A 194 -5.79 -14.72 -14.15
C PRO A 194 -7.18 -14.07 -14.02
N HIS A 195 -8.12 -14.71 -13.31
CA HIS A 195 -9.54 -14.33 -13.32
C HIS A 195 -9.84 -13.04 -12.57
N ASP A 196 -9.27 -12.86 -11.37
CA ASP A 196 -9.48 -11.68 -10.52
C ASP A 196 -8.30 -10.71 -10.57
N LEU A 197 -7.10 -11.19 -10.90
CA LEU A 197 -5.88 -10.37 -11.01
C LEU A 197 -5.00 -10.78 -12.18
N GLN A 198 -4.17 -9.84 -12.63
CA GLN A 198 -3.10 -10.09 -13.60
C GLN A 198 -1.74 -9.71 -13.00
N TYR A 199 -0.77 -10.60 -13.16
CA TYR A 199 0.62 -10.30 -12.81
C TYR A 199 1.26 -9.42 -13.88
N LEU A 200 1.88 -8.33 -13.44
CA LEU A 200 2.75 -7.49 -14.25
C LEU A 200 4.15 -7.54 -13.63
N SER A 201 5.06 -8.29 -14.26
CA SER A 201 6.46 -8.28 -13.82
C SER A 201 7.10 -6.95 -14.22
N LEU A 202 7.70 -6.26 -13.24
CA LEU A 202 8.51 -5.07 -13.47
C LEU A 202 10.02 -5.39 -13.46
N ASP A 203 10.39 -6.65 -13.20
CA ASP A 203 11.77 -7.06 -13.11
C ASP A 203 12.38 -7.15 -14.51
N VAL A 204 13.21 -6.16 -14.86
CA VAL A 204 14.12 -6.24 -16.00
C VAL A 204 15.53 -6.46 -15.46
N GLY A 205 15.94 -7.72 -15.44
CA GLY A 205 17.27 -8.14 -14.97
C GLY A 205 18.37 -7.91 -16.01
N LEU A 206 19.62 -8.13 -15.60
CA LEU A 206 20.80 -8.04 -16.48
C LEU A 206 20.80 -9.03 -17.65
N ALA A 207 19.94 -10.05 -17.61
CA ALA A 207 19.76 -10.99 -18.73
C ALA A 207 19.40 -10.27 -20.03
N ASP A 208 18.73 -9.11 -19.93
CA ASP A 208 18.48 -8.21 -21.05
C ASP A 208 19.08 -6.82 -20.76
N PHE A 209 20.41 -6.75 -20.84
CA PHE A 209 21.15 -5.50 -20.62
C PHE A 209 20.70 -4.36 -21.52
N GLY A 210 20.38 -4.65 -22.79
CA GLY A 210 19.94 -3.64 -23.76
C GLY A 210 18.63 -2.99 -23.32
N THR A 211 17.64 -3.80 -22.96
CA THR A 211 16.36 -3.30 -22.44
C THR A 211 16.52 -2.57 -21.11
N ALA A 212 17.34 -3.10 -20.19
CA ALA A 212 17.60 -2.44 -18.90
C ALA A 212 18.25 -1.06 -19.08
N LYS A 213 19.25 -0.96 -19.97
CA LYS A 213 19.91 0.31 -20.29
C LYS A 213 18.93 1.30 -20.92
N ALA A 214 18.19 0.89 -21.94
CA ALA A 214 17.23 1.75 -22.62
C ALA A 214 16.16 2.29 -21.65
N PHE A 215 15.61 1.42 -20.80
CA PHE A 215 14.65 1.80 -19.78
C PHE A 215 15.24 2.83 -18.80
N LEU A 216 16.42 2.56 -18.24
CA LEU A 216 17.05 3.47 -17.27
C LEU A 216 17.45 4.81 -17.90
N GLU A 217 17.93 4.80 -19.15
CA GLU A 217 18.23 6.02 -19.89
C GLU A 217 16.95 6.82 -20.20
N GLU A 218 15.83 6.17 -20.53
CA GLU A 218 14.53 6.83 -20.73
C GLU A 218 14.03 7.48 -19.43
N VAL A 219 14.07 6.75 -18.31
CA VAL A 219 13.68 7.29 -17.00
C VAL A 219 14.59 8.46 -16.61
N ALA A 220 15.91 8.34 -16.79
CA ALA A 220 16.86 9.41 -16.49
C ALA A 220 16.65 10.64 -17.36
N ASN A 221 16.40 10.47 -18.66
CA ASN A 221 16.05 11.58 -19.55
C ASN A 221 14.74 12.26 -19.12
N GLY A 222 13.73 11.51 -18.69
CA GLY A 222 12.49 12.07 -18.16
C GLY A 222 12.72 12.96 -16.93
N VAL A 223 13.61 12.55 -16.03
CA VAL A 223 14.00 13.34 -14.85
C VAL A 223 14.80 14.59 -15.27
N LEU A 224 15.83 14.43 -16.09
CA LEU A 224 16.73 15.52 -16.51
C LEU A 224 16.06 16.52 -17.45
N ALA A 225 15.03 16.12 -18.20
CA ALA A 225 14.29 17.02 -19.08
C ALA A 225 13.66 18.19 -18.31
N SER A 226 13.30 18.00 -17.03
CA SER A 226 12.76 19.06 -16.18
C SER A 226 13.73 20.22 -15.94
N VAL A 227 15.04 19.97 -16.09
CA VAL A 227 16.12 20.93 -15.92
C VAL A 227 16.85 21.23 -17.25
N GLY A 228 16.31 20.74 -18.37
CA GLY A 228 16.84 21.03 -19.71
C GLY A 228 18.06 20.20 -20.13
N PHE A 229 18.37 19.12 -19.43
CA PHE A 229 19.50 18.24 -19.74
C PHE A 229 19.04 16.90 -20.31
N LYS A 230 19.91 16.25 -21.10
CA LYS A 230 19.82 14.84 -21.45
C LYS A 230 20.88 14.06 -20.68
N ILE A 231 20.66 12.75 -20.53
CA ILE A 231 21.66 11.88 -19.91
C ILE A 231 23.00 11.90 -20.64
N SER A 232 22.99 12.12 -21.96
CA SER A 232 24.20 12.26 -22.79
C SER A 232 25.04 13.48 -22.43
N ASP A 233 24.43 14.51 -21.85
CA ASP A 233 25.08 15.78 -21.51
C ASP A 233 25.76 15.70 -20.14
N VAL A 234 25.34 14.73 -19.32
CA VAL A 234 25.79 14.56 -17.93
C VAL A 234 26.72 13.35 -17.78
N LEU A 235 26.48 12.27 -18.54
CA LEU A 235 27.23 11.02 -18.45
C LEU A 235 27.92 10.64 -19.75
N THR A 236 29.20 10.27 -19.64
CA THR A 236 29.93 9.61 -20.72
C THR A 236 29.28 8.26 -21.10
N PRO A 237 29.39 7.79 -22.37
CA PRO A 237 28.83 6.50 -22.77
C PRO A 237 29.26 5.32 -21.90
N ALA A 238 30.54 5.29 -21.50
CA ALA A 238 31.07 4.25 -20.61
C ALA A 238 30.49 4.34 -19.19
N ALA A 239 30.23 5.55 -18.68
CA ALA A 239 29.58 5.74 -17.38
C ALA A 239 28.14 5.21 -17.40
N ARG A 240 27.39 5.46 -18.49
CA ARG A 240 26.01 4.97 -18.64
C ARG A 240 25.94 3.45 -18.56
N GLU A 241 26.83 2.76 -19.26
CA GLU A 241 26.89 1.28 -19.24
C GLU A 241 27.33 0.74 -17.89
N ARG A 242 28.37 1.34 -17.29
CA ARG A 242 28.86 0.93 -15.97
C ARG A 242 27.79 1.09 -14.90
N ALA A 243 27.04 2.19 -14.93
CA ALA A 243 25.99 2.46 -13.97
C ALA A 243 24.86 1.41 -14.03
N VAL A 244 24.47 0.96 -15.23
CA VAL A 244 23.46 -0.12 -15.40
C VAL A 244 23.96 -1.45 -14.82
N LEU A 245 25.24 -1.80 -15.07
CA LEU A 245 25.83 -3.04 -14.53
C LEU A 245 25.87 -3.03 -13.00
N ILE A 246 26.31 -1.92 -12.40
CA ILE A 246 26.42 -1.78 -10.94
C ILE A 246 25.04 -1.73 -10.27
N ALA A 247 24.03 -1.13 -10.92
CA ALA A 247 22.65 -1.14 -10.45
C ALA A 247 21.98 -2.52 -10.51
N GLY A 248 22.63 -3.52 -11.14
CA GLY A 248 22.12 -4.89 -11.18
C GLY A 248 20.97 -5.11 -12.16
N GLY A 249 20.85 -4.27 -13.19
CA GLY A 249 19.74 -4.29 -14.16
C GLY A 249 18.92 -3.00 -14.08
N ALA A 250 17.61 -3.09 -14.32
CA ALA A 250 16.71 -1.93 -14.38
C ALA A 250 16.19 -1.45 -13.01
N VAL A 251 17.01 -1.53 -11.96
CA VAL A 251 16.61 -1.05 -10.63
C VAL A 251 16.80 0.46 -10.58
N ALA A 252 15.76 1.21 -10.96
CA ALA A 252 15.82 2.66 -11.11
C ALA A 252 16.31 3.39 -9.84
N ARG A 253 15.88 2.95 -8.65
CA ARG A 253 16.33 3.52 -7.38
C ARG A 253 17.85 3.42 -7.21
N ASP A 254 18.37 2.20 -7.33
CA ASP A 254 19.81 1.95 -7.19
C ASP A 254 20.62 2.67 -8.27
N TYR A 255 20.07 2.77 -9.48
CA TYR A 255 20.65 3.54 -10.57
C TYR A 255 20.78 5.03 -10.21
N PHE A 256 19.70 5.70 -9.79
CA PHE A 256 19.76 7.13 -9.46
C PHE A 256 20.61 7.42 -8.22
N ASP A 257 20.54 6.59 -7.18
CA ASP A 257 21.40 6.73 -6.01
C ASP A 257 22.90 6.62 -6.40
N LEU A 258 23.21 5.77 -7.38
CA LEU A 258 24.56 5.63 -7.91
C LEU A 258 24.96 6.87 -8.71
N LEU A 259 24.06 7.39 -9.55
CA LEU A 259 24.31 8.60 -10.34
C LEU A 259 24.54 9.82 -9.46
N SER A 260 23.76 10.00 -8.39
CA SER A 260 23.97 11.09 -7.42
C SER A 260 25.33 10.97 -6.74
N ALA A 261 25.69 9.77 -6.26
CA ALA A 261 27.00 9.55 -5.64
C ALA A 261 28.17 9.72 -6.64
N ALA A 262 27.97 9.35 -7.91
CA ALA A 262 28.95 9.55 -8.97
C ALA A 262 29.09 11.03 -9.34
N ALA A 263 28.00 11.80 -9.29
CA ALA A 263 28.03 13.25 -9.48
C ALA A 263 28.84 13.93 -8.39
N ASP A 264 28.65 13.55 -7.12
CA ASP A 264 29.45 14.07 -6.00
C ASP A 264 30.94 13.74 -6.17
N ALA A 265 31.26 12.49 -6.51
CA ALA A 265 32.64 12.05 -6.72
C ALA A 265 33.32 12.80 -7.88
N GLY A 266 32.61 12.93 -9.01
CA GLY A 266 33.09 13.66 -10.16
C GLY A 266 33.29 15.15 -9.86
N TRP A 267 32.34 15.76 -9.13
CA TRP A 267 32.41 17.17 -8.77
C TRP A 267 33.63 17.47 -7.88
N GLU A 268 33.87 16.63 -6.88
CA GLU A 268 35.07 16.71 -6.05
C GLU A 268 36.36 16.52 -6.86
N SER A 269 36.36 15.58 -7.81
CA SER A 269 37.51 15.35 -8.70
C SER A 269 37.80 16.57 -9.59
N ALA A 270 36.74 17.16 -10.16
CA ALA A 270 36.82 18.36 -10.99
C ALA A 270 37.34 19.58 -10.21
N GLN A 271 36.95 19.74 -8.94
CA GLN A 271 37.47 20.81 -8.08
C GLN A 271 38.95 20.66 -7.72
N ARG A 272 39.47 19.42 -7.67
CA ARG A 272 40.88 19.13 -7.40
C ARG A 272 41.76 19.28 -8.65
N GLY A 273 41.18 19.18 -9.85
CA GLY A 273 41.87 19.38 -11.13
C GLY A 273 41.77 20.83 -11.65
N GLN A 274 42.73 21.26 -12.47
CA GLN A 274 42.68 22.56 -13.19
C GLN A 274 42.05 22.43 -14.60
N ASN A 275 41.05 21.57 -14.79
CA ASN A 275 40.43 21.42 -16.12
C ASN A 275 39.09 22.17 -16.18
N GLY A 276 39.12 23.31 -16.87
CA GLY A 276 37.98 24.18 -17.17
C GLY A 276 37.13 23.72 -18.35
N ASP A 277 36.91 22.42 -18.52
CA ASP A 277 35.99 21.88 -19.52
C ASP A 277 34.73 21.31 -18.85
N SER A 278 33.62 21.28 -19.58
CA SER A 278 32.28 21.00 -19.05
C SER A 278 32.24 19.72 -18.21
N PHE A 279 31.78 19.84 -16.96
CA PHE A 279 31.65 18.74 -16.01
C PHE A 279 30.80 17.59 -16.58
N MET A 280 31.41 16.41 -16.74
CA MET A 280 30.73 15.17 -17.13
C MET A 280 31.18 14.02 -16.24
N ILE A 281 30.23 13.16 -15.87
CA ILE A 281 30.47 11.99 -15.04
C ILE A 281 31.07 10.87 -15.89
N GLY A 282 32.28 10.45 -15.51
CA GLY A 282 33.04 9.38 -16.12
C GLY A 282 32.75 8.01 -15.53
N ALA A 283 33.22 6.96 -16.21
CA ALA A 283 33.10 5.58 -15.70
C ALA A 283 33.90 5.37 -14.40
N GLU A 284 34.96 6.17 -14.19
CA GLU A 284 35.77 6.16 -12.97
C GLU A 284 34.99 6.71 -11.77
N ASP A 285 34.23 7.81 -11.95
CA ASP A 285 33.40 8.39 -10.90
C ASP A 285 32.29 7.41 -10.46
N VAL A 286 31.68 6.73 -11.44
CA VAL A 286 30.69 5.67 -11.18
C VAL A 286 31.33 4.52 -10.40
N GLN A 287 32.55 4.12 -10.76
CA GLN A 287 33.29 3.05 -10.05
C GLN A 287 33.65 3.46 -8.62
N ALA A 288 34.09 4.71 -8.42
CA ALA A 288 34.39 5.26 -7.10
C ALA A 288 33.14 5.29 -6.22
N ALA A 289 32.02 5.76 -6.76
CA ALA A 289 30.72 5.76 -6.10
C ALA A 289 30.26 4.35 -5.70
N ALA A 290 30.44 3.37 -6.59
CA ALA A 290 30.12 1.97 -6.32
C ALA A 290 30.95 1.40 -5.16
N GLY A 291 32.26 1.69 -5.12
CA GLY A 291 33.14 1.28 -4.03
C GLY A 291 32.66 1.81 -2.67
N LEU A 292 32.29 3.08 -2.61
CA LEU A 292 31.76 3.70 -1.38
C LEU A 292 30.41 3.11 -0.95
N ARG A 293 29.53 2.79 -1.91
CA ARG A 293 28.23 2.16 -1.62
C ARG A 293 28.39 0.73 -1.11
N LEU A 294 29.31 -0.04 -1.68
CA LEU A 294 29.62 -1.39 -1.19
C LEU A 294 30.13 -1.35 0.26
N GLN A 295 31.04 -0.42 0.58
CA GLN A 295 31.55 -0.26 1.94
C GLN A 295 30.46 0.15 2.93
N ARG A 296 29.54 1.04 2.54
CA ARG A 296 28.38 1.41 3.36
C ARG A 296 27.47 0.20 3.59
N LYS A 297 27.09 -0.50 2.52
CA LYS A 297 26.25 -1.70 2.60
C LYS A 297 26.89 -2.80 3.46
N GLN A 298 28.20 -3.02 3.36
CA GLN A 298 28.92 -3.94 4.24
C GLN A 298 28.91 -3.50 5.70
N ARG A 299 29.01 -2.19 5.96
CA ARG A 299 28.93 -1.64 7.32
C ARG A 299 27.52 -1.80 7.91
N ASP A 300 26.50 -1.51 7.11
CA ASP A 300 25.10 -1.64 7.51
C ASP A 300 24.74 -3.11 7.76
N LEU A 301 25.19 -4.02 6.88
CA LEU A 301 25.06 -5.47 7.10
C LEU A 301 25.78 -5.93 8.38
N ARG A 302 26.97 -5.39 8.67
CA ARG A 302 27.71 -5.69 9.90
C ARG A 302 27.03 -5.12 11.15
N SER A 303 26.37 -3.97 11.08
CA SER A 303 25.61 -3.41 12.20
C SER A 303 24.29 -4.15 12.42
N ASP A 304 23.63 -4.57 11.34
CA ASP A 304 22.37 -5.33 11.41
C ASP A 304 22.60 -6.77 11.87
N ALA A 305 23.75 -7.37 11.55
CA ALA A 305 24.15 -8.72 11.96
C ALA A 305 24.69 -8.82 13.40
N GLY A 306 24.43 -7.84 14.28
CA GLY A 306 25.04 -7.73 15.62
C GLY A 306 25.22 -9.06 16.41
N ARG A 307 26.40 -9.22 17.03
CA ARG A 307 26.91 -10.30 17.93
C ARG A 307 26.75 -11.78 17.55
N ASP A 308 25.91 -12.17 16.61
CA ASP A 308 25.63 -13.59 16.31
C ASP A 308 26.23 -14.09 14.98
N ALA A 309 27.14 -13.34 14.36
CA ALA A 309 27.85 -13.78 13.15
C ALA A 309 29.38 -13.73 13.33
N PRO A 310 30.02 -14.81 13.81
CA PRO A 310 31.47 -14.90 13.90
C PRO A 310 32.05 -15.32 12.53
N ALA A 311 31.88 -14.50 11.50
CA ALA A 311 32.73 -14.42 10.28
C ALA A 311 32.00 -13.65 9.16
N LEU A 312 32.35 -12.38 9.00
CA LEU A 312 32.24 -11.61 7.74
C LEU A 312 33.50 -10.78 7.54
#